data_AF-R7TCR0-F1
#
_entry.id   AF-R7TCR0-F1
#
_cell.length_a   1.000
_cell.length_b   1.000
_cell.length_c   1.000
_cell.angle_alpha   90.00
_cell.angle_beta   90.00
_cell.angle_gamma   90.00
#
_symmetry.space_group_name_H-M   'P 1'
#
loop_
_entity.id
_entity.type
_entity.pdbx_description
1 polymer ?
#
loop_
_entity_poly.entity_id
_entity_poly.type
_entity_poly.pdbx_seq_one_letter_code
_entity_poly.pdbx_strand_id
1 'polypeptide(L)'
;GRMTFEFTYPADRCCQNVLFYTEDQLAEISTRMNCWQKEYLLLPEYDQILRLTPRFTWSGCHITYPAGVPRYDCVGGRSFAS
;
A
#
# COMPACT_ATOMS: atom_id res chain seq x y z
N GLY A 1 -14.68 4.50 -9.18
CA GLY A 1 -14.77 5.08 -7.82
C GLY A 1 -13.51 5.89 -7.48
N ARG A 2 -13.49 6.67 -6.39
CA ARG A 2 -12.29 7.43 -5.96
C ARG A 2 -11.98 7.15 -4.49
N MET A 3 -10.70 6.96 -4.19
CA MET A 3 -10.18 6.78 -2.84
C MET A 3 -9.07 7.80 -2.57
N THR A 4 -9.06 8.39 -1.39
CA THR A 4 -7.93 9.17 -0.86
C THR A 4 -7.33 8.42 0.32
N PHE A 5 -6.02 8.56 0.53
CA PHE A 5 -5.33 7.88 1.61
C PHE A 5 -4.29 8.77 2.28
N GLU A 6 -4.08 8.50 3.56
CA GLU A 6 -3.02 9.07 4.40
C GLU A 6 -2.47 7.93 5.28
N PHE A 7 -1.21 7.58 5.08
CA PHE A 7 -0.52 6.55 5.85
C PHE A 7 0.74 7.11 6.48
N THR A 8 0.96 6.77 7.75
CA THR A 8 2.19 7.05 8.47
C THR A 8 2.76 5.77 9.04
N TYR A 9 4.03 5.50 8.79
CA TYR A 9 4.71 4.33 9.36
C TYR A 9 6.20 4.59 9.64
N PRO A 10 6.80 3.90 10.64
CA PRO A 10 8.22 4.03 10.95
C PRO A 10 9.14 3.71 9.77
N ALA A 11 10.21 4.49 9.57
CA ALA A 11 11.07 4.31 8.40
C ALA A 11 11.85 2.98 8.39
N ASP A 12 12.11 2.41 9.56
CA ASP A 12 12.74 1.09 9.74
C ASP A 12 11.84 -0.08 9.30
N ARG A 13 10.53 0.17 9.14
CA ARG A 13 9.56 -0.80 8.61
C ARG A 13 9.34 -0.66 7.10
N CYS A 14 10.21 0.06 6.40
CA CYS A 14 10.07 0.13 4.94
C CYS A 14 10.23 -1.26 4.31
N CYS A 15 9.47 -1.60 3.27
CA CYS A 15 8.44 -0.79 2.64
C CYS A 15 7.10 -1.51 2.71
N GLN A 16 6.04 -0.73 2.93
CA GLN A 16 4.69 -1.25 3.10
C GLN A 16 3.94 -1.12 1.78
N ASN A 17 3.11 -2.11 1.47
CA ASN A 17 2.18 -2.09 0.35
C ASN A 17 0.76 -2.18 0.89
N VAL A 18 -0.17 -1.47 0.25
CA VAL A 18 -1.60 -1.64 0.48
C VAL A 18 -2.16 -2.46 -0.67
N LEU A 19 -2.80 -3.56 -0.32
CA LEU A 19 -3.31 -4.56 -1.27
C LEU A 19 -4.83 -4.44 -1.32
N PHE A 20 -5.38 -4.23 -2.52
CA PHE A 20 -6.83 -4.17 -2.74
C PHE A 20 -7.32 -5.50 -3.28
N TYR A 21 -8.20 -6.16 -2.54
CA TYR A 21 -8.80 -7.42 -2.97
C TYR A 21 -10.24 -7.20 -3.44
N THR A 22 -10.66 -7.97 -4.44
CA THR A 22 -12.07 -8.17 -4.75
C THR A 22 -12.72 -9.09 -3.72
N GLU A 23 -14.05 -9.18 -3.73
CA GLU A 23 -14.77 -10.11 -2.84
C GLU A 23 -14.34 -11.57 -3.08
N ASP A 24 -14.15 -11.98 -4.34
CA ASP A 24 -13.69 -13.32 -4.71
C ASP A 24 -12.28 -13.61 -4.18
N GLN A 25 -11.34 -12.68 -4.35
CA GLN A 25 -9.98 -12.85 -3.83
C GLN A 25 -9.96 -12.88 -2.30
N LEU A 26 -10.81 -12.10 -1.64
CA LEU A 26 -10.90 -12.07 -0.18
C LEU A 26 -11.27 -13.45 0.39
N ALA A 27 -12.09 -14.23 -0.32
CA ALA A 27 -12.47 -15.58 0.07
C ALA A 27 -11.29 -16.57 0.05
N GLU A 28 -10.25 -16.30 -0.74
CA GLU A 28 -9.03 -17.12 -0.79
C GLU A 28 -8.01 -16.76 0.31
N ILE A 29 -8.13 -15.59 0.94
CA ILE A 29 -7.16 -15.13 1.94
C ILE A 29 -7.28 -15.94 3.23
N SER A 30 -6.15 -16.52 3.65
CA SER A 30 -6.03 -17.20 4.94
C SER A 30 -5.09 -16.45 5.90
N THR A 31 -5.36 -16.55 7.19
CA THR A 31 -4.47 -16.03 8.25
C THR A 31 -3.11 -16.73 8.29
N ARG A 32 -3.01 -17.92 7.67
CA ARG A 32 -1.74 -18.69 7.55
C ARG A 32 -0.87 -18.21 6.38
N MET A 33 -1.39 -17.36 5.51
CA MET A 33 -0.62 -16.85 4.36
C MET A 33 0.40 -15.81 4.79
N ASN A 34 1.62 -15.93 4.26
CA ASN A 34 2.64 -14.90 4.37
C ASN A 34 2.36 -13.72 3.42
N CYS A 35 3.14 -12.64 3.54
CA CYS A 35 2.94 -11.43 2.73
C CYS A 35 3.00 -11.71 1.21
N TRP A 36 3.94 -12.53 0.77
CA TRP A 36 4.12 -12.85 -0.65
C TRP A 36 2.95 -13.67 -1.22
N GLN A 37 2.44 -14.61 -0.44
CA GLN A 37 1.28 -15.41 -0.82
C GLN A 37 0.03 -14.55 -0.98
N LYS A 38 -0.15 -13.55 -0.09
CA LYS A 38 -1.23 -12.58 -0.19
C LYS A 38 -1.08 -11.70 -1.44
N GLU A 39 0.13 -11.19 -1.71
CA GLU A 39 0.40 -10.41 -2.93
C GLU A 39 0.21 -11.23 -4.22
N TYR A 40 0.46 -12.53 -4.20
CA TYR A 40 0.30 -13.41 -5.38
C TYR A 40 -1.14 -13.57 -5.84
N LEU A 41 -2.13 -13.34 -4.97
CA LEU A 41 -3.55 -13.39 -5.35
C LEU A 41 -3.98 -12.18 -6.21
N LEU A 42 -3.15 -11.16 -6.30
CA LEU A 42 -3.44 -9.92 -7.00
C LEU A 42 -3.11 -10.01 -8.48
N LEU A 43 -3.93 -9.37 -9.29
CA LEU A 43 -3.76 -9.29 -10.73
C LEU A 43 -3.11 -7.93 -11.07
N PRO A 44 -1.87 -7.93 -11.61
CA PRO A 44 -1.14 -6.70 -11.92
C PRO A 44 -1.91 -5.73 -12.83
N GLU A 45 -2.70 -6.26 -13.76
CA GLU A 45 -3.54 -5.51 -14.71
C GLU A 45 -4.65 -4.70 -14.04
N TYR A 46 -5.09 -5.07 -12.84
CA TYR A 46 -6.10 -4.34 -12.07
C TYR A 46 -5.49 -3.41 -11.05
N ASP A 47 -4.17 -3.23 -11.13
CA ASP A 47 -3.51 -2.13 -10.46
C ASP A 47 -3.62 -2.30 -8.92
N GLN A 48 -3.87 -3.50 -8.41
CA GLN A 48 -4.34 -3.76 -7.03
C GLN A 48 -3.32 -3.52 -5.91
N ILE A 49 -2.11 -3.07 -6.25
CA ILE A 49 -1.03 -2.82 -5.31
C ILE A 49 -0.75 -1.31 -5.26
N LEU A 50 -1.07 -0.67 -4.14
CA LEU A 50 -0.59 0.67 -3.81
C LEU A 50 0.73 0.55 -3.06
N ARG A 51 1.83 0.86 -3.75
CA ARG A 51 3.18 0.83 -3.17
C ARG A 51 3.45 2.11 -2.39
N LEU A 52 3.53 2.00 -1.06
CA LEU A 52 3.88 3.13 -0.21
C LEU A 52 5.41 3.21 -0.14
N THR A 53 6.04 3.79 -1.17
CA THR A 53 7.50 3.90 -1.25
C THR A 53 7.94 5.31 -1.61
N PRO A 54 8.99 5.87 -0.98
CA PRO A 54 9.52 7.17 -1.36
C PRO A 54 10.22 7.16 -2.73
N ARG A 55 10.45 5.98 -3.31
CA ARG A 55 11.16 5.83 -4.61
C ARG A 55 10.38 6.41 -5.77
N PHE A 56 9.06 6.52 -5.66
CA PHE A 56 8.21 7.01 -6.72
C PHE A 56 7.42 8.23 -6.25
N THR A 57 7.45 9.31 -7.02
CA THR A 57 6.75 10.55 -6.69
C THR A 57 5.22 10.37 -6.63
N TRP A 58 4.67 9.41 -7.38
CA TRP A 58 3.23 9.13 -7.42
C TRP A 58 2.70 8.41 -6.17
N SER A 59 3.56 7.85 -5.32
CA SER A 59 3.12 7.20 -4.07
C SER A 59 2.70 8.22 -2.99
N GLY A 60 3.06 9.50 -3.18
CA GLY A 60 2.86 10.54 -2.19
C GLY A 60 3.70 10.39 -0.92
N CYS A 61 4.63 9.43 -0.89
CA CYS A 61 5.46 9.13 0.27
C CYS A 61 6.69 10.01 0.35
N HIS A 62 6.90 10.64 1.50
CA HIS A 62 8.12 11.36 1.84
C HIS A 62 8.54 11.04 3.28
N ILE A 63 9.83 11.20 3.57
CA ILE A 63 10.37 10.97 4.90
C ILE A 63 10.27 12.25 5.74
N THR A 64 9.79 12.12 6.96
CA THR A 64 9.74 13.20 7.96
C THR A 64 10.45 12.78 9.24
N TYR A 65 10.86 13.76 10.04
CA TYR A 65 11.64 13.56 11.28
C TYR A 65 10.96 14.20 12.50
N PRO A 66 9.70 13.83 12.83
CA PRO A 66 9.08 14.32 14.05
C PRO A 66 9.90 13.88 15.27
N ALA A 67 10.31 14.84 16.10
CA ALA A 67 11.14 14.60 17.27
C ALA A 67 12.44 13.80 16.98
N GLY A 68 12.99 13.93 15.75
CA GLY A 68 14.22 13.26 15.33
C GLY A 68 14.07 11.78 14.95
N VAL A 69 12.85 11.22 14.99
CA VAL A 69 12.59 9.83 14.61
C VAL A 69 12.12 9.78 13.14
N PRO A 70 12.80 9.05 12.25
CA PRO A 70 12.42 8.98 10.85
C PRO A 70 11.14 8.18 10.65
N ARG A 71 10.18 8.74 9.89
CA ARG A 71 8.95 8.06 9.47
C ARG A 71 8.60 8.40 8.03
N TYR A 72 7.84 7.53 7.38
CA TYR A 72 7.22 7.83 6.09
C TYR A 72 5.82 8.37 6.30
N ASP A 73 5.54 9.50 5.66
CA ASP A 73 4.21 10.10 5.53
C ASP A 73 3.81 10.01 4.04
N CYS A 74 2.74 9.27 3.75
CA CYS A 74 2.25 8.97 2.41
C CYS A 74 0.84 9.50 2.22
N VAL A 75 0.67 10.54 1.41
CA VAL A 75 -0.63 11.16 1.14
C VAL A 75 -0.92 11.16 -0.34
N GLY A 76 -2.08 10.64 -0.73
CA GLY A 76 -2.43 10.55 -2.14
C GLY A 76 -3.88 10.20 -2.41
N GLY A 77 -4.19 10.02 -3.68
CA GLY A 77 -5.51 9.60 -4.11
C GLY A 77 -5.44 8.78 -5.38
N ARG A 78 -6.41 7.89 -5.53
CA ARG A 78 -6.53 6.98 -6.66
C ARG A 78 -7.95 6.96 -7.19
N SER A 79 -8.05 6.92 -8.50
CA SER A 79 -9.31 6.64 -9.21
C SER A 79 -9.28 5.20 -9.72
N PHE A 80 -10.38 4.50 -9.53
CA PHE A 80 -10.61 3.16 -10.06
C PHE A 80 -11.55 3.28 -11.25
N ALA A 81 -11.14 2.70 -12.39
CA ALA A 81 -12.05 2.47 -13.51
C ALA A 81 -13.12 1.49 -13.02
N SER A 82 -14.39 1.89 -13.19
CA SER A 82 -15.58 1.07 -12.88
C SER A 82 -15.82 0.06 -13.97
#